data_AF-A0A1I0E1F0-F1
#
_entry.id   AF-A0A1I0E1F0-F1
#
_cell.length_a   1.000
_cell.length_b   1.000
_cell.length_c   1.000
_cell.angle_alpha   90.00
_cell.angle_beta   90.00
_cell.angle_gamma   90.00
#
_symmetry.space_group_name_H-M   'P 1'
#
loop_
_entity.id
_entity.type
_entity.pdbx_description
1 polymer ?
#
loop_
_entity_poly.entity_id
_entity_poly.type
_entity_poly.pdbx_seq_one_letter_code
_entity_poly.pdbx_strand_id
1 'polypeptide(L)'
;MFILLDQPQSPAGLRRDSNGWALWNEEGGWQPVQLRPDSLALPHMVVLRFRAVTGHWLSRWWVRSLCIPADAMAPDSHRRLRLRLKFSRQRWAAPE
;
A
#
# COMPACT_ATOMS: atom_id res chain seq x y z
N MET A 1 -4.18 13.41 0.89
CA MET A 1 -3.89 13.31 -0.56
C MET A 1 -4.21 11.89 -1.00
N PHE A 2 -5.23 11.72 -1.82
CA PHE A 2 -5.72 10.42 -2.29
C PHE A 2 -5.07 10.08 -3.63
N ILE A 3 -4.83 8.79 -3.89
CA ILE A 3 -4.31 8.30 -5.17
C ILE A 3 -5.29 7.22 -5.64
N LEU A 4 -6.06 7.52 -6.68
CA LEU A 4 -6.84 6.52 -7.43
C LEU A 4 -5.91 5.84 -8.44
N LEU A 5 -5.98 4.52 -8.55
CA LEU A 5 -5.38 3.77 -9.66
C LEU A 5 -6.46 3.56 -10.72
N ASP A 6 -6.23 4.08 -11.91
CA ASP A 6 -7.12 4.02 -13.08
C ASP A 6 -6.67 2.87 -14.00
N GLN A 7 -6.96 1.62 -13.61
CA GLN A 7 -6.78 0.44 -14.47
C GLN A 7 -7.89 -0.60 -14.18
N PRO A 8 -8.45 -1.26 -15.20
CA PRO A 8 -9.73 -1.98 -15.14
C PRO A 8 -9.77 -3.30 -14.37
N GLN A 9 -8.72 -3.70 -13.62
CA GLN A 9 -8.70 -4.97 -12.87
C GLN A 9 -8.19 -4.93 -11.43
N SER A 10 -7.98 -3.75 -10.84
CA SER A 10 -7.93 -3.63 -9.37
C SER A 10 -7.73 -2.18 -9.00
N PRO A 11 -8.78 -1.46 -8.60
CA PRO A 11 -8.55 -0.28 -7.80
C PRO A 11 -8.04 -0.81 -6.44
N ALA A 12 -6.74 -0.72 -6.20
CA ALA A 12 -6.12 -0.97 -4.90
C ALA A 12 -5.54 0.35 -4.42
N GLY A 13 -6.41 1.30 -4.07
CA GLY A 13 -5.99 2.60 -3.57
C GLY A 13 -5.03 2.43 -2.40
N LEU A 14 -3.88 3.10 -2.42
CA LEU A 14 -2.96 3.10 -1.29
C LEU A 14 -2.91 4.49 -0.69
N ARG A 15 -3.26 4.58 0.59
CA ARG A 15 -3.26 5.81 1.35
C ARG A 15 -2.35 5.65 2.55
N ARG A 16 -1.70 6.75 2.92
CA ARG A 16 -0.95 6.85 4.16
C ARG A 16 -1.53 8.01 4.96
N ASP A 17 -1.87 7.73 6.20
CA ASP A 17 -2.29 8.72 7.19
C ASP A 17 -1.32 8.73 8.38
N SER A 18 -1.57 9.63 9.33
CA SER A 18 -0.81 9.75 10.58
C SER A 18 -0.72 8.43 11.35
N ASN A 19 -1.76 7.59 11.26
CA ASN A 19 -1.85 6.31 11.96
C ASN A 19 -1.23 5.14 11.19
N GLY A 20 -0.71 5.33 9.97
CA GLY A 20 -0.10 4.25 9.19
C GLY A 20 -0.59 4.17 7.75
N TRP A 21 -0.70 2.95 7.23
CA TRP A 21 -1.10 2.71 5.85
C TRP A 21 -2.52 2.15 5.79
N ALA A 22 -3.26 2.55 4.76
CA ALA A 22 -4.57 2.02 4.44
C ALA A 22 -4.62 1.61 2.97
N LEU A 23 -5.25 0.47 2.70
CA LEU A 23 -5.48 -0.05 1.37
C LEU A 23 -6.98 0.00 1.07
N TRP A 24 -7.36 0.48 -0.10
CA TRP A 24 -8.72 0.40 -0.57
C TRP A 24 -8.94 -0.96 -1.22
N ASN A 25 -10.03 -1.61 -0.83
CA ASN A 25 -10.53 -2.85 -1.43
C ASN A 25 -11.97 -2.60 -1.92
N GLU A 26 -12.35 -3.24 -3.03
CA GLU A 26 -13.70 -3.11 -3.60
C GLU A 26 -14.79 -3.58 -2.64
N GLU A 27 -14.53 -4.66 -1.89
CA GLU A 27 -15.49 -5.21 -0.92
C GLU A 27 -15.61 -4.41 0.39
N GLY A 28 -14.56 -3.67 0.77
CA GLY A 28 -14.39 -3.20 2.15
C GLY A 28 -13.97 -1.75 2.31
N GLY A 29 -13.82 -1.01 1.21
CA GLY A 29 -13.30 0.35 1.23
C GLY A 29 -11.88 0.43 1.79
N TRP A 30 -11.56 1.55 2.46
CA TRP A 30 -10.25 1.79 3.06
C TRP A 30 -10.06 0.99 4.35
N GLN A 31 -9.17 0.01 4.31
CA GLN A 31 -8.80 -0.81 5.47
C GLN A 31 -7.37 -0.52 5.91
N PRO A 32 -7.11 -0.33 7.22
CA PRO A 32 -5.76 -0.12 7.71
C PRO A 32 -4.94 -1.41 7.59
N VAL A 33 -3.74 -1.24 7.03
CA VAL A 33 -2.79 -2.32 6.78
C VAL A 33 -1.44 -1.95 7.37
N GLN A 34 -0.76 -2.95 7.91
CA GLN A 34 0.59 -2.78 8.40
C GLN A 34 1.57 -3.20 7.30
N LEU A 35 2.32 -2.23 6.76
CA LEU A 35 3.39 -2.52 5.82
C LEU A 35 4.53 -3.29 6.53
N ARG A 36 5.17 -4.20 5.80
CA ARG A 36 6.31 -4.99 6.26
C ARG A 36 7.61 -4.57 5.59
N PRO A 37 8.75 -4.67 6.32
CA PRO A 37 10.08 -4.29 5.86
C PRO A 37 10.54 -4.90 4.54
N ASP A 38 9.91 -6.01 4.17
CA ASP A 38 10.12 -6.71 2.91
C ASP A 38 9.56 -5.97 1.68
N SER A 39 8.96 -4.79 1.84
CA SER A 39 8.45 -4.00 0.72
C SER A 39 9.59 -3.37 -0.10
N LEU A 40 9.54 -3.58 -1.41
CA LEU A 40 10.56 -3.16 -2.39
C LEU A 40 10.03 -2.04 -3.28
N ALA A 41 10.79 -0.97 -3.42
CA ALA A 41 10.47 0.16 -4.28
C ALA A 41 11.48 0.25 -5.45
N LEU A 42 11.24 -0.51 -6.51
CA LEU A 42 12.07 -0.51 -7.72
C LEU A 42 11.66 0.64 -8.66
N PRO A 43 12.54 1.07 -9.58
CA PRO A 43 12.21 2.08 -10.57
C PRO A 43 11.08 1.70 -11.53
N HIS A 44 10.96 0.42 -11.86
CA HIS A 44 9.96 -0.08 -12.79
C HIS A 44 8.71 -0.64 -12.09
N MET A 45 8.79 -1.00 -10.80
CA MET A 45 7.68 -1.58 -10.05
C MET A 45 7.88 -1.39 -8.55
N VAL A 46 6.79 -1.20 -7.81
CA VAL A 46 6.79 -1.23 -6.36
C VAL A 46 6.07 -2.49 -5.88
N VAL A 47 6.76 -3.30 -5.09
CA VAL A 47 6.19 -4.46 -4.41
C VAL A 47 5.96 -4.10 -2.95
N LEU A 48 4.70 -4.02 -2.55
CA LEU A 48 4.30 -3.74 -1.18
C LEU A 48 3.89 -5.02 -0.48
N ARG A 49 4.57 -5.39 0.60
CA ARG A 49 4.09 -6.43 1.50
C ARG A 49 3.39 -5.81 2.68
N PHE A 50 2.15 -6.21 2.91
CA PHE A 50 1.35 -5.72 4.02
C PHE A 50 0.56 -6.84 4.69
N ARG A 51 0.13 -6.57 5.91
CA ARG A 51 -0.71 -7.45 6.71
C ARG A 51 -1.99 -6.68 7.02
N ALA A 52 -3.15 -7.30 6.81
CA ALA A 52 -4.41 -6.68 7.19
C ALA A 52 -4.47 -6.60 8.73
N VAL A 53 -4.73 -5.40 9.27
CA VAL A 53 -4.88 -5.21 10.72
C VAL A 53 -6.34 -5.42 11.14
N THR A 54 -7.26 -5.11 10.24
CA THR A 54 -8.71 -5.28 10.38
C THR A 54 -9.22 -6.51 9.64
N GLY A 55 -10.27 -7.12 10.17
CA GLY A 55 -10.93 -8.29 9.59
C GLY A 55 -10.76 -9.55 10.45
N HIS A 56 -11.08 -10.70 9.87
CA HIS A 56 -11.05 -11.99 10.56
C HIS A 56 -9.63 -12.35 11.03
N TRP A 57 -9.48 -13.05 12.15
CA TRP A 57 -8.17 -13.41 12.74
C TRP A 57 -7.22 -14.11 11.73
N LEU A 58 -7.77 -14.91 10.82
CA LEU A 58 -7.05 -15.53 9.70
C LEU A 58 -6.44 -14.50 8.73
N SER A 59 -7.18 -13.43 8.41
CA SER A 59 -6.69 -12.33 7.56
C SER A 59 -5.55 -11.60 8.23
N ARG A 60 -5.64 -11.43 9.56
CA ARG A 60 -4.52 -10.93 10.34
C ARG A 60 -3.33 -11.87 10.23
N TRP A 61 -3.43 -13.18 10.03
CA TRP A 61 -2.22 -14.02 9.91
C TRP A 61 -1.57 -14.01 8.53
N TRP A 62 -2.27 -13.55 7.49
CA TRP A 62 -1.77 -13.58 6.13
C TRP A 62 -1.05 -12.29 5.72
N VAL A 63 0.20 -12.42 5.29
CA VAL A 63 0.90 -11.34 4.60
C VAL A 63 0.47 -11.35 3.14
N ARG A 64 -0.11 -10.24 2.69
CA ARG A 64 -0.44 -10.00 1.28
C ARG A 64 0.67 -9.19 0.61
N SER A 65 0.83 -9.40 -0.68
CA SER A 65 1.79 -8.68 -1.50
C SER A 65 1.02 -8.01 -2.64
N LEU A 66 1.23 -6.72 -2.84
CA LEU A 66 0.70 -5.99 -3.99
C LEU A 66 1.85 -5.52 -4.86
N CYS A 67 1.74 -5.82 -6.15
CA CYS A 67 2.72 -5.45 -7.16
C CYS A 67 2.13 -4.29 -7.96
N ILE A 68 2.71 -3.10 -7.83
CA ILE A 68 2.30 -1.88 -8.51
C ILE A 68 3.33 -1.58 -9.59
N PRO A 69 3.07 -1.90 -10.88
CA PRO A 69 3.98 -1.50 -11.95
C PRO A 69 4.03 0.02 -12.08
N ALA A 70 5.14 0.55 -12.59
CA ALA A 70 5.30 1.99 -12.84
C ALA A 70 4.25 2.54 -13.81
N ASP A 71 3.71 1.68 -14.67
CA ASP A 71 2.69 2.00 -15.67
C ASP A 71 1.25 1.98 -15.11
N ALA A 72 1.03 1.36 -13.94
CA ALA A 72 -0.31 1.31 -13.32
C ALA A 72 -0.76 2.65 -12.74
N MET A 73 0.13 3.65 -12.66
CA MET A 73 -0.22 4.99 -12.21
C MET A 73 0.59 6.04 -12.95
N ALA A 74 0.12 7.29 -12.90
CA ALA A 74 0.90 8.41 -13.40
C ALA A 74 2.34 8.39 -12.84
N PRO A 75 3.37 8.64 -13.66
CA PRO A 75 4.78 8.52 -13.27
C PRO A 75 5.14 9.42 -12.07
N ASP A 76 4.45 10.55 -11.91
CA ASP A 76 4.57 11.46 -10.77
C ASP A 76 4.07 10.84 -9.44
N SER A 77 2.97 10.09 -9.51
CA SER A 77 2.44 9.31 -8.39
C SER A 77 3.38 8.17 -8.04
N HIS A 78 3.95 7.49 -9.04
CA HIS A 78 4.91 6.41 -8.82
C HIS A 78 6.21 6.93 -8.17
N ARG A 79 6.72 8.07 -8.65
CA ARG A 79 7.89 8.73 -8.06
C ARG A 79 7.63 9.15 -6.61
N ARG A 80 6.47 9.74 -6.32
CA ARG A 80 6.07 10.10 -4.94
C ARG A 80 5.91 8.87 -4.06
N LEU A 81 5.34 7.79 -4.56
CA LEU A 81 5.23 6.52 -3.83
C LEU A 81 6.61 5.99 -3.46
N ARG A 82 7.53 5.88 -4.42
CA ARG A 82 8.92 5.46 -4.18
C ARG A 82 9.64 6.35 -3.18
N LEU A 83 9.52 7.66 -3.31
CA LEU A 83 10.12 8.61 -2.38
C LEU A 83 9.52 8.46 -0.98
N ARG A 84 8.19 8.34 -0.86
CA ARG A 84 7.53 8.12 0.43
C ARG A 84 7.95 6.81 1.06
N LEU A 85 8.09 5.73 0.29
CA LEU A 85 8.62 4.46 0.78
C LEU A 85 10.09 4.57 1.16
N LYS A 86 10.91 5.34 0.45
CA LYS A 86 12.34 5.47 0.77
C LYS A 86 12.60 6.38 1.97
N PHE A 87 11.84 7.47 2.10
CA PHE A 87 12.05 8.54 3.09
C PHE A 87 11.12 8.46 4.32
N SER A 88 10.12 7.58 4.32
CA SER A 88 9.25 7.44 5.50
C SER A 88 10.00 6.78 6.66
N ARG A 89 10.21 7.54 7.73
CA ARG A 89 10.82 7.07 8.99
C ARG A 89 9.91 6.12 9.78
N GLN A 90 8.59 6.25 9.65
CA GLN A 90 7.57 5.39 10.28
C GLN A 90 7.00 4.35 9.31
N ARG A 91 7.82 3.86 8.38
CA ARG A 91 7.41 2.89 7.34
C ARG A 91 6.67 1.66 7.87
N TRP A 92 7.08 1.15 9.02
CA TRP A 92 6.64 -0.13 9.59
C TRP A 92 5.86 0.03 10.89
N ALA A 93 5.56 1.28 11.28
CA ALA A 93 4.83 1.53 12.51
C ALA A 93 3.50 0.79 12.46
N ALA A 94 3.22 0.01 13.50
CA ALA A 94 1.91 -0.58 13.68
C ALA A 94 0.91 0.55 13.84
N PRO A 95 -0.24 0.53 13.14
CA PRO A 95 -1.33 1.41 13.51
C PRO A 95 -1.73 1.10 14.97
N GLU A 96 -1.74 2.14 15.79
CA GLU A 96 -2.19 2.13 17.19
C GLU A 96 -3.72 1.98 17.32
#